data_AF-A0A7C3EY27-F1
#
_entry.id   AF-A0A7C3EY27-F1
#
_cell.length_a   1.000
_cell.length_b   1.000
_cell.length_c   1.000
_cell.angle_alpha   90.00
_cell.angle_beta   90.00
_cell.angle_gamma   90.00
#
_symmetry.space_group_name_H-M   'P 1'
#
loop_
_entity.id
_entity.type
_entity.pdbx_description
1 polymer ?
#
loop_
_entity_poly.entity_id
_entity_poly.type
_entity_poly.pdbx_seq_one_letter_code
_entity_poly.pdbx_strand_id
1 'polypeptide(L)'
;MRKILILCAVVLVVGAGALVWRLTRPQHFGPAFTGAPATSIGDLLAKPEEHLDRDVTVEGTISRQCPATGCWLFLKDASGKDVRVEMNKIAPKFPQRVGRNALIEGRLAKAGDQYELDARAVEFK
;
A
#
# COMPACT_ATOMS: atom_id res chain seq x y z
N MET A 1 -14.95 -47.60 7.48
CA MET A 1 -15.52 -46.35 8.03
C MET A 1 -14.45 -45.42 8.63
N ARG A 2 -13.61 -45.87 9.57
CA ARG A 2 -12.56 -45.03 10.20
C ARG A 2 -11.57 -44.37 9.22
N LYS A 3 -11.13 -45.09 8.17
CA LYS A 3 -10.21 -44.56 7.15
C LYS A 3 -10.82 -43.45 6.30
N ILE A 4 -12.14 -43.51 6.03
CA ILE A 4 -12.87 -42.48 5.27
C ILE A 4 -13.02 -41.20 6.10
N LEU A 5 -13.34 -41.34 7.40
CA LEU A 5 -13.41 -40.20 8.32
C LEU A 5 -12.05 -39.50 8.49
N ILE A 6 -10.95 -40.26 8.55
CA ILE A 6 -9.59 -39.70 8.62
C ILE A 6 -9.26 -38.93 7.33
N LEU A 7 -9.60 -39.46 6.15
CA LEU A 7 -9.38 -38.77 4.87
C LEU A 7 -10.14 -37.44 4.78
N CYS A 8 -11.42 -37.41 5.19
CA CYS A 8 -12.21 -36.18 5.20
C CYS A 8 -11.65 -35.13 6.17
N ALA A 9 -11.19 -35.56 7.36
CA ALA A 9 -10.59 -34.66 8.34
C ALA A 9 -9.28 -34.04 7.82
N VAL A 10 -8.43 -34.81 7.16
CA VAL A 10 -7.17 -34.30 6.57
C VAL A 10 -7.45 -33.27 5.46
N VAL A 11 -8.43 -33.54 4.58
CA VAL A 11 -8.81 -32.59 3.52
C VAL A 11 -9.33 -31.27 4.10
N LEU A 12 -10.13 -31.32 5.18
CA LEU A 12 -10.61 -30.12 5.85
C LEU A 12 -9.48 -29.31 6.50
N VAL A 13 -8.52 -29.97 7.16
CA VAL A 13 -7.39 -29.29 7.80
C VAL A 13 -6.47 -28.64 6.76
N VAL A 14 -6.18 -29.34 5.66
CA VAL A 14 -5.37 -28.79 4.55
C VAL A 14 -6.09 -27.64 3.85
N GLY A 15 -7.40 -27.78 3.62
CA GLY A 15 -8.24 -26.73 3.05
C GLY A 15 -8.27 -25.47 3.93
N ALA A 16 -8.45 -25.63 5.24
CA ALA A 16 -8.43 -24.51 6.20
C ALA A 16 -7.05 -23.83 6.24
N GLY A 17 -5.96 -24.61 6.27
CA GLY A 17 -4.59 -24.05 6.26
C GLY A 17 -4.29 -23.24 5.01
N ALA A 18 -4.70 -23.72 3.83
CA ALA A 18 -4.55 -22.99 2.57
C ALA A 18 -5.40 -21.70 2.53
N LEU A 19 -6.59 -21.72 3.11
CA LEU A 19 -7.48 -20.56 3.17
C LEU A 19 -6.91 -19.46 4.07
N VAL A 20 -6.42 -19.85 5.26
CA VAL A 20 -5.79 -18.93 6.22
C VAL A 20 -4.56 -18.28 5.59
N TRP A 21 -3.72 -19.04 4.89
CA TRP A 21 -2.56 -18.49 4.19
C TRP A 21 -2.97 -17.46 3.15
N ARG A 22 -3.99 -17.74 2.33
CA ARG A 22 -4.44 -16.78 1.30
C ARG A 22 -4.99 -15.48 1.91
N LEU A 23 -5.63 -15.56 3.08
CA LEU A 23 -6.24 -14.41 3.74
C LEU A 23 -5.22 -13.49 4.44
N THR A 24 -4.04 -14.00 4.82
CA THR A 24 -3.03 -13.25 5.58
C THR A 24 -1.89 -12.68 4.74
N ARG A 25 -1.90 -12.86 3.41
CA ARG A 25 -0.84 -12.27 2.56
C ARG A 25 -0.97 -10.74 2.53
N PRO A 26 0.15 -9.99 2.73
CA PRO A 26 0.20 -8.56 2.47
C PRO A 26 -0.31 -8.29 1.05
N GLN A 27 -1.21 -7.32 0.92
CA GLN A 27 -1.72 -6.95 -0.38
C GLN A 27 -0.72 -6.00 -1.03
N HIS A 28 0.17 -6.57 -1.84
CA HIS A 28 1.15 -5.86 -2.64
C HIS A 28 0.59 -5.50 -4.02
N PHE A 29 0.86 -4.28 -4.47
CA PHE A 29 0.49 -3.76 -5.78
C PHE A 29 1.66 -3.06 -6.44
N GLY A 30 1.77 -3.20 -7.77
CA GLY A 30 2.89 -2.69 -8.55
C GLY A 30 4.10 -3.66 -8.57
N PRO A 31 5.24 -3.24 -9.16
CA PRO A 31 6.49 -3.99 -9.13
C PRO A 31 7.01 -4.21 -7.70
N ALA A 32 8.04 -5.04 -7.54
CA ALA A 32 8.75 -5.17 -6.27
C ALA A 32 9.36 -3.81 -5.84
N PHE A 33 9.42 -3.58 -4.54
CA PHE A 33 10.13 -2.43 -3.97
C PHE A 33 11.59 -2.44 -4.42
N THR A 34 12.08 -1.28 -4.83
CA THR A 34 13.48 -1.10 -5.27
C THR A 34 14.41 -0.79 -4.10
N GLY A 35 13.87 -0.52 -2.92
CA GLY A 35 14.63 -0.15 -1.73
C GLY A 35 14.98 1.34 -1.73
N ALA A 36 14.06 2.17 -2.21
CA ALA A 36 14.24 3.62 -2.18
C ALA A 36 14.43 4.13 -0.73
N PRO A 37 15.08 5.28 -0.54
CA PRO A 37 15.28 5.84 0.80
C PRO A 37 13.95 6.05 1.51
N ALA A 38 13.86 5.56 2.76
CA ALA A 38 12.71 5.78 3.61
C ALA A 38 12.73 7.22 4.15
N THR A 39 11.67 7.98 3.89
CA THR A 39 11.52 9.39 4.27
C THR A 39 10.15 9.61 4.91
N SER A 40 10.08 10.49 5.92
CA SER A 40 8.79 10.88 6.51
C SER A 40 8.02 11.82 5.56
N ILE A 41 6.69 11.81 5.62
CA ILE A 41 5.89 12.72 4.79
C ILE A 41 6.16 14.17 5.21
N GLY A 42 6.36 14.43 6.50
CA GLY A 42 6.76 15.73 7.01
C GLY A 42 8.06 16.25 6.39
N ASP A 43 9.12 15.43 6.34
CA ASP A 43 10.40 15.83 5.76
C ASP A 43 10.30 16.06 4.25
N LEU A 44 9.56 15.18 3.57
CA LEU A 44 9.32 15.26 2.14
C LEU A 44 8.59 16.56 1.76
N LEU A 45 7.64 17.00 2.57
CA LEU A 45 6.91 18.26 2.36
C LEU A 45 7.67 19.50 2.87
N ALA A 46 8.59 19.33 3.82
CA ALA A 46 9.44 20.42 4.31
C ALA A 46 10.55 20.77 3.31
N LYS A 47 11.06 19.78 2.58
CA LYS A 47 12.15 19.93 1.60
C LYS A 47 11.83 19.24 0.27
N PRO A 48 10.73 19.63 -0.39
CA PRO A 48 10.27 18.92 -1.58
C PRO A 48 11.28 18.99 -2.72
N GLU A 49 12.02 20.10 -2.86
CA GLU A 49 13.03 20.28 -3.91
C GLU A 49 14.19 19.28 -3.82
N GLU A 50 14.52 18.78 -2.61
CA GLU A 50 15.56 17.76 -2.43
C GLU A 50 15.09 16.36 -2.86
N HIS A 51 13.78 16.17 -2.96
CA HIS A 51 13.12 14.90 -3.25
C HIS A 51 12.37 14.87 -4.59
N LEU A 52 12.27 16.02 -5.28
CA LEU A 52 11.63 16.12 -6.58
C LEU A 52 12.26 15.16 -7.59
N ASP A 53 11.39 14.47 -8.34
CA ASP A 53 11.76 13.47 -9.35
C ASP A 53 12.57 12.28 -8.82
N ARG A 54 12.66 12.11 -7.50
CA ARG A 54 13.32 10.96 -6.85
C ARG A 54 12.30 9.95 -6.37
N ASP A 55 12.68 8.68 -6.47
CA ASP A 55 11.94 7.58 -5.87
C ASP A 55 12.24 7.58 -4.35
N VAL A 56 11.19 7.55 -3.55
CA VAL A 56 11.23 7.55 -2.07
C VAL A 56 10.25 6.53 -1.54
N THR A 57 10.51 6.03 -0.34
CA THR A 57 9.58 5.16 0.39
C THR A 57 8.99 5.91 1.57
N VAL A 58 7.67 5.95 1.66
CA VAL A 58 6.92 6.58 2.75
C VAL A 58 5.99 5.56 3.40
N GLU A 59 5.83 5.66 4.71
CA GLU A 59 4.90 4.84 5.49
C GLU A 59 3.94 5.73 6.27
N GLY A 60 2.68 5.33 6.32
CA GLY A 60 1.67 6.04 7.09
C GLY A 60 0.31 5.36 7.09
N THR A 61 -0.65 6.02 7.72
CA THR A 61 -2.04 5.58 7.76
C THR A 61 -2.84 6.25 6.64
N ILE A 62 -3.67 5.48 5.94
CA ILE A 62 -4.52 6.01 4.87
C ILE A 62 -5.63 6.85 5.52
N SER A 63 -5.54 8.18 5.40
CA SER A 63 -6.52 9.09 6.00
C SER A 63 -7.77 9.22 5.14
N ARG A 64 -7.59 9.24 3.81
CA ARG A 64 -8.68 9.35 2.83
C ARG A 64 -8.32 8.57 1.57
N GLN A 65 -9.33 8.13 0.83
CA GLN A 65 -9.15 7.45 -0.44
C GLN A 65 -10.25 7.84 -1.43
N CYS A 66 -9.89 7.88 -2.71
CA CYS A 66 -10.80 8.13 -3.83
C CYS A 66 -12.01 7.17 -3.77
N PRO A 67 -13.26 7.67 -3.63
CA PRO A 67 -14.45 6.81 -3.58
C PRO A 67 -14.65 6.02 -4.87
N ALA A 68 -14.21 6.61 -6.00
CA ALA A 68 -14.22 6.00 -7.33
C ALA A 68 -13.06 5.00 -7.47
N THR A 69 -13.16 3.88 -6.77
CA THR A 69 -12.28 2.70 -6.90
C THR A 69 -10.79 2.94 -6.56
N GLY A 70 -10.48 3.92 -5.72
CA GLY A 70 -9.13 4.08 -5.15
C GLY A 70 -8.09 4.63 -6.13
N CYS A 71 -8.51 5.49 -7.05
CA CYS A 71 -7.64 6.17 -8.02
C CYS A 71 -6.46 6.94 -7.38
N TRP A 72 -6.69 7.50 -6.19
CA TRP A 72 -5.70 8.15 -5.33
C TRP A 72 -6.04 7.90 -3.86
N LEU A 73 -5.08 8.15 -2.98
CA LEU A 73 -5.28 8.16 -1.52
C LEU A 73 -4.48 9.28 -0.86
N PHE A 74 -4.86 9.63 0.37
CA PHE A 74 -4.05 10.45 1.26
C PHE A 74 -3.41 9.56 2.31
N LEU A 75 -2.09 9.65 2.42
CA LEU A 75 -1.32 8.95 3.43
C LEU A 75 -0.89 9.97 4.48
N LYS A 76 -1.16 9.67 5.75
CA LYS A 76 -0.81 10.49 6.91
C LYS A 76 0.33 9.83 7.67
N ASP A 77 1.42 10.55 7.90
CA ASP A 77 2.51 10.03 8.72
C ASP A 77 2.27 10.29 10.23
N ALA A 78 3.22 9.83 11.05
CA ALA A 78 3.21 10.06 12.49
C ALA A 78 3.35 11.55 12.87
N SER A 79 3.89 12.40 12.00
CA SER A 79 3.97 13.86 12.21
C SER A 79 2.61 14.56 12.01
N GLY A 80 1.61 13.83 11.50
CA GLY A 80 0.27 14.32 11.24
C GLY A 80 0.12 15.01 9.89
N LYS A 81 1.16 14.98 9.04
CA LYS A 81 1.16 15.54 7.70
C LYS A 81 0.60 14.51 6.71
N ASP A 82 -0.19 15.00 5.75
CA ASP A 82 -0.82 14.18 4.73
C ASP A 82 -0.22 14.50 3.36
N VAL A 83 0.06 13.47 2.57
CA VAL A 83 0.42 13.61 1.14
C VAL A 83 -0.58 12.86 0.29
N ARG A 84 -0.90 13.42 -0.87
CA ARG A 84 -1.70 12.72 -1.88
C ARG A 84 -0.81 11.79 -2.67
N VAL A 85 -1.27 10.55 -2.81
CA VAL A 85 -0.60 9.49 -3.54
C VAL A 85 -1.50 9.07 -4.70
N GLU A 86 -0.98 9.20 -5.91
CA GLU A 86 -1.62 8.76 -7.14
C GLU A 86 -1.29 7.29 -7.40
N MET A 87 -2.32 6.47 -7.60
CA MET A 87 -2.18 5.02 -7.78
C MET A 87 -2.59 4.56 -9.19
N ASN A 88 -3.09 5.46 -10.03
CA ASN A 88 -3.58 5.15 -11.38
C ASN A 88 -2.56 4.41 -12.27
N LYS A 89 -1.26 4.59 -12.05
CA LYS A 89 -0.17 3.97 -12.82
C LYS A 89 0.07 2.49 -12.48
N ILE A 90 -0.33 2.04 -11.29
CA ILE A 90 -0.01 0.68 -10.80
C ILE A 90 -1.19 -0.29 -10.91
N ALA A 91 -2.43 0.18 -10.72
CA ALA A 91 -3.62 -0.61 -11.02
C ALA A 91 -4.82 0.30 -11.31
N PRO A 92 -5.80 -0.18 -12.10
CA PRO A 92 -7.01 0.60 -12.38
C PRO A 92 -7.99 0.65 -11.20
N LYS A 93 -7.86 -0.27 -10.23
CA LYS A 93 -8.80 -0.44 -9.11
C LYS A 93 -8.06 -0.88 -7.85
N PHE A 94 -8.27 -0.14 -6.76
CA PHE A 94 -7.74 -0.47 -5.44
C PHE A 94 -8.86 -0.73 -4.42
N PRO A 95 -8.69 -1.71 -3.51
CA PRO A 95 -9.62 -1.89 -2.41
C PRO A 95 -9.61 -0.67 -1.49
N GLN A 96 -10.76 -0.37 -0.89
CA GLN A 96 -10.85 0.68 0.12
C GLN A 96 -10.15 0.24 1.41
N ARG A 97 -9.15 1.00 1.84
CA ARG A 97 -8.28 0.69 2.98
C ARG A 97 -8.09 1.86 3.94
N VAL A 98 -9.03 2.82 3.95
CA VAL A 98 -9.03 3.94 4.90
C VAL A 98 -8.87 3.44 6.34
N GLY A 99 -7.96 4.05 7.09
CA GLY A 99 -7.61 3.68 8.47
C GLY A 99 -6.55 2.58 8.59
N ARG A 100 -6.10 1.97 7.49
CA ARG A 100 -4.99 0.99 7.49
C ARG A 100 -3.65 1.66 7.24
N ASN A 101 -2.59 1.00 7.67
CA ASN A 101 -1.24 1.42 7.32
C ASN A 101 -0.86 0.92 5.93
N ALA A 102 -0.07 1.72 5.22
CA ALA A 102 0.47 1.38 3.93
C ALA A 102 1.92 1.81 3.84
N LEU A 103 2.73 0.97 3.21
CA LEU A 103 4.07 1.30 2.75
C LEU A 103 4.00 1.59 1.26
N ILE A 104 4.47 2.77 0.85
CA ILE A 104 4.37 3.24 -0.53
C ILE A 104 5.74 3.68 -0.99
N GLU A 105 6.23 3.07 -2.07
CA GLU A 105 7.37 3.57 -2.81
C GLU A 105 6.86 4.27 -4.07
N GLY A 106 7.30 5.51 -4.27
CA GLY A 106 6.83 6.33 -5.36
C GLY A 106 7.74 7.50 -5.64
N ARG A 107 7.45 8.20 -6.74
CA ARG A 107 8.21 9.38 -7.14
C ARG A 107 7.49 10.64 -6.72
N LEU A 108 8.22 11.58 -6.14
CA LEU A 108 7.65 12.89 -5.85
C LEU A 108 7.48 13.69 -7.14
N ALA A 109 6.25 14.08 -7.44
CA ALA A 109 5.88 14.90 -8.58
C ALA A 109 5.25 16.21 -8.10
N LYS A 110 5.46 17.28 -8.87
CA LYS A 110 4.80 18.57 -8.64
C LYS A 110 3.52 18.64 -9.46
N ALA A 111 2.37 18.68 -8.78
CA ALA A 111 1.05 18.84 -9.38
C ALA A 111 0.54 20.27 -9.11
N GLY A 112 0.91 21.20 -9.99
CA GLY A 112 0.61 22.63 -9.80
C GLY A 112 1.39 23.21 -8.61
N ASP A 113 0.65 23.72 -7.61
CA ASP A 113 1.22 24.28 -6.38
C ASP A 113 1.38 23.24 -5.25
N GLN A 114 0.97 21.99 -5.48
CA GLN A 114 1.05 20.91 -4.49
C GLN A 114 2.02 19.82 -4.94
N TYR A 115 2.53 19.07 -3.96
CA TYR A 115 3.36 17.90 -4.20
C TYR A 115 2.53 16.63 -4.01
N GLU A 116 2.63 15.73 -4.98
CA GLU A 116 1.93 14.46 -5.01
C GLU A 116 2.94 13.33 -5.23
N LEU A 117 2.64 12.15 -4.69
CA LEU A 117 3.50 10.98 -4.87
C LEU A 117 2.90 10.05 -5.92
N ASP A 118 3.61 9.87 -7.03
CA ASP A 118 3.28 8.87 -8.04
C ASP A 118 3.69 7.48 -7.51
N ALA A 119 2.73 6.67 -7.06
CA ALA A 119 3.03 5.35 -6.53
C ALA A 119 3.60 4.42 -7.59
N ARG A 120 4.69 3.75 -7.24
CA ARG A 120 5.31 2.68 -8.01
C ARG A 120 5.06 1.31 -7.38
N ALA A 121 5.18 1.20 -6.06
CA ALA A 121 4.87 -0.01 -5.31
C ALA A 121 4.10 0.34 -4.04
N VAL A 122 3.09 -0.46 -3.70
CA VAL A 122 2.24 -0.24 -2.54
C VAL A 122 1.99 -1.55 -1.83
N GLU A 123 2.22 -1.57 -0.52
CA GLU A 123 1.90 -2.69 0.35
C GLU A 123 0.98 -2.22 1.48
N PHE A 124 -0.22 -2.80 1.56
CA PHE A 124 -1.13 -2.57 2.69
C PHE A 124 -0.78 -3.50 3.86
N LYS A 125 -0.58 -2.90 5.05
CA LYS A 125 -0.31 -3.59 6.31
C LYS A 125 -1.58 -3.76 7.14
#